data_AF-A0A7V5GST4-F1
#
_entry.id   AF-A0A7V5GST4-F1
#
_cell.length_a   1.000
_cell.length_b   1.000
_cell.length_c   1.000
_cell.angle_alpha   90.00
_cell.angle_beta   90.00
_cell.angle_gamma   90.00
#
_symmetry.space_group_name_H-M   'P 1'
#
loop_
_entity.id
_entity.type
_entity.pdbx_description
1 polymer ?
#
loop_
_entity_poly.entity_id
_entity_poly.type
_entity_poly.pdbx_seq_one_letter_code
_entity_poly.pdbx_strand_id
1 'polypeptide(L)'
;MYKPFAGVYGTKMIPNNQHETGVRFRKLIEAVKFVYASTFFREAKAYVDRAGESIENEKMAVIIQEVVGCRHGDRFYPNISGVARSYYFYPMSRAKPEEGIISPALGLGKTIVDGGSGMGVVIHG
;
A
#
# COMPACT_ATOMS: atom_id res chain seq x y z
N MET A 1 6.86 -1.63 -21.99
CA MET A 1 7.13 -2.61 -20.92
C MET A 1 6.69 -1.98 -19.61
N TYR A 2 5.64 -2.49 -18.95
CA TYR A 2 5.15 -1.96 -17.68
C TYR A 2 6.11 -2.37 -16.56
N LYS A 3 6.77 -1.40 -15.91
CA LYS A 3 7.67 -1.65 -14.78
C LYS A 3 6.93 -1.30 -13.49
N PRO A 4 6.71 -2.24 -12.55
CA PRO A 4 5.90 -1.97 -11.38
C PRO A 4 6.67 -1.08 -10.40
N PHE A 5 6.28 0.19 -10.27
CA PHE A 5 6.77 1.09 -9.21
C PHE A 5 5.99 0.94 -7.89
N ALA A 6 5.12 -0.07 -7.81
CA ALA A 6 4.35 -0.38 -6.62
C ALA A 6 5.29 -0.65 -5.43
N GLY A 7 5.15 0.12 -4.36
CA GLY A 7 5.98 0.00 -3.15
C GLY A 7 7.34 0.70 -3.22
N VAL A 8 7.68 1.36 -4.34
CA VAL A 8 8.93 2.12 -4.46
C VAL A 8 8.85 3.49 -3.77
N TYR A 9 7.65 4.07 -3.75
CA TYR A 9 7.39 5.38 -3.15
C TYR A 9 6.70 5.27 -1.79
N GLY A 10 6.95 6.26 -0.95
CA GLY A 10 6.42 6.31 0.41
C GLY A 10 4.91 6.55 0.43
N THR A 11 4.22 5.86 1.33
CA THR A 11 2.82 6.15 1.69
C THR A 11 2.78 6.75 3.09
N LYS A 12 2.00 7.81 3.29
CA LYS A 12 1.84 8.45 4.60
C LYS A 12 0.39 8.42 5.06
N MET A 13 0.13 7.67 6.13
CA MET A 13 -1.15 7.75 6.85
C MET A 13 -1.13 8.91 7.84
N ILE A 14 -2.18 9.72 7.83
CA ILE A 14 -2.35 10.85 8.75
C ILE A 14 -3.67 10.75 9.50
N PRO A 15 -3.72 11.10 10.80
CA PRO A 15 -4.97 11.19 11.53
C PRO A 15 -5.73 12.45 11.10
N ASN A 16 -7.04 12.30 10.86
CA ASN A 16 -7.94 13.40 10.51
C ASN A 16 -8.86 13.81 11.68
N ASN A 17 -8.39 13.63 12.93
CA ASN A 17 -9.21 13.74 14.15
C ASN A 17 -9.01 15.04 14.96
N GLN A 18 -8.19 15.97 14.48
CA GLN A 18 -7.93 17.24 15.16
C GLN A 18 -9.12 18.19 15.01
N HIS A 19 -9.49 18.93 16.05
CA HIS A 19 -10.64 19.85 16.00
C HIS A 19 -10.44 20.97 14.96
N GLU A 20 -9.25 21.57 14.92
CA GLU A 20 -8.94 22.69 14.03
C GLU A 20 -8.64 22.22 12.60
N THR A 21 -9.39 22.76 11.63
CA THR A 21 -9.20 22.47 10.20
C THR A 21 -7.80 22.87 9.69
N GLY A 22 -7.22 23.95 10.22
CA GLY A 22 -5.88 24.41 9.86
C GLY A 22 -4.79 23.38 10.18
N VAL A 23 -4.88 22.71 11.34
CA VAL A 23 -3.98 21.62 11.71
C VAL A 23 -4.11 20.43 10.76
N ARG A 24 -5.35 20.03 10.42
CA ARG A 24 -5.61 18.91 9.49
C ARG A 24 -5.05 19.22 8.09
N PHE A 25 -5.25 20.46 7.62
CA PHE A 25 -4.73 20.91 6.33
C PHE A 25 -3.19 20.91 6.29
N ARG A 26 -2.52 21.43 7.33
CA ARG A 26 -1.05 21.39 7.42
C ARG A 26 -0.51 19.96 7.37
N LYS A 27 -1.12 19.03 8.12
CA LYS A 27 -0.75 17.60 8.10
C LYS A 27 -0.93 16.97 6.71
N LEU A 28 -2.00 17.34 5.99
CA LEU A 28 -2.21 16.88 4.62
C LEU A 28 -1.10 17.40 3.68
N ILE A 29 -0.76 18.68 3.76
CA ILE A 29 0.31 19.27 2.95
C ILE A 29 1.66 18.60 3.25
N GLU A 30 1.99 18.35 4.52
CA GLU A 30 3.20 17.62 4.91
C GLU A 30 3.22 16.20 4.34
N ALA A 31 2.08 15.49 4.36
CA ALA A 31 1.97 14.16 3.79
C ALA A 31 2.17 14.15 2.27
N VAL A 32 1.56 15.09 1.55
CA VAL A 32 1.74 15.23 0.08
C VAL A 32 3.20 15.54 -0.26
N LYS A 33 3.83 16.48 0.47
CA LYS A 33 5.25 16.78 0.31
C LYS A 33 6.15 15.57 0.56
N PHE A 34 5.83 14.78 1.59
CA PHE A 34 6.55 13.55 1.89
C PHE A 34 6.46 12.54 0.74
N VAL A 35 5.26 12.33 0.17
CA VAL A 35 5.07 11.40 -0.96
C VAL A 35 5.92 11.84 -2.16
N TYR A 36 5.91 13.13 -2.52
CA TYR A 36 6.78 13.63 -3.58
C TYR A 36 8.26 13.51 -3.25
N ALA A 37 8.69 13.85 -2.03
CA ALA A 37 10.08 13.72 -1.62
C ALA A 37 10.58 12.27 -1.68
N SER A 38 9.69 11.30 -1.46
CA SER A 38 10.03 9.88 -1.46
C SER A 38 10.53 9.36 -2.80
N THR A 39 10.21 10.03 -3.92
CA THR A 39 10.77 9.66 -5.24
C THR A 39 12.29 9.86 -5.29
N PHE A 40 12.82 10.77 -4.47
CA PHE A 40 14.25 11.08 -4.39
C PHE A 40 15.00 10.30 -3.30
N PHE A 41 14.32 9.41 -2.57
CA PHE A 41 14.96 8.59 -1.56
C PHE A 41 15.91 7.57 -2.21
N ARG A 42 16.89 7.11 -1.43
CA ARG A 42 17.94 6.20 -1.91
C ARG A 42 17.36 4.92 -2.52
N GLU A 43 16.32 4.37 -1.92
CA GLU A 43 15.66 3.14 -2.42
C GLU A 43 14.97 3.37 -3.76
N ALA A 44 14.26 4.49 -3.92
CA ALA A 44 13.62 4.88 -5.16
C ALA A 44 14.64 5.12 -6.28
N LYS A 45 15.72 5.86 -5.99
CA LYS A 45 16.83 6.07 -6.94
C LYS A 45 17.47 4.75 -7.37
N ALA A 46 17.81 3.88 -6.42
CA ALA A 46 18.40 2.58 -6.72
C ALA A 46 17.48 1.69 -7.57
N TYR A 47 16.15 1.80 -7.40
CA TYR A 47 15.19 1.10 -8.25
C TYR A 47 15.16 1.68 -9.67
N VAL A 48 15.09 3.00 -9.81
CA VAL A 48 15.11 3.72 -11.09
C VAL A 48 16.38 3.39 -11.89
N ASP A 49 17.55 3.39 -11.23
CA ASP A 49 18.83 3.05 -11.84
C ASP A 49 18.84 1.60 -12.36
N ARG A 50 18.38 0.63 -11.55
CA ARG A 50 18.28 -0.79 -11.95
C ARG A 50 17.27 -1.00 -13.07
N ALA A 51 16.22 -0.20 -13.10
CA ALA A 51 15.23 -0.22 -14.17
C ALA A 51 15.76 0.41 -15.47
N GLY A 52 16.92 1.09 -15.45
CA GLY A 52 17.47 1.81 -16.59
C GLY A 52 16.63 3.02 -17.00
N GLU A 53 15.92 3.63 -16.05
CA GLU A 53 15.12 4.85 -16.25
C GLU A 53 15.85 6.07 -15.65
N SER A 54 15.43 7.28 -16.03
CA SER A 54 15.86 8.51 -15.36
C SER A 54 14.73 9.04 -14.47
N ILE A 55 15.09 9.50 -13.27
CA ILE A 55 14.13 10.13 -12.34
C ILE A 55 13.52 11.41 -12.93
N GLU A 56 14.19 12.06 -13.87
CA GLU A 56 13.70 13.27 -14.55
C GLU A 56 12.50 13.00 -15.47
N ASN A 57 12.35 11.76 -15.93
CA ASN A 57 11.23 11.32 -16.77
C ASN A 57 10.07 10.73 -15.96
N GLU A 58 10.23 10.58 -14.65
CA GLU A 58 9.22 10.00 -13.76
C GLU A 58 8.05 10.98 -13.58
N LYS A 59 6.82 10.46 -13.68
CA LYS A 59 5.59 11.25 -13.52
C LYS A 59 4.81 10.74 -12.31
N MET A 60 5.01 11.38 -11.17
CA MET A 60 4.32 11.06 -9.92
C MET A 60 2.96 11.76 -9.78
N ALA A 61 1.95 10.99 -9.36
CA ALA A 61 0.66 11.49 -8.90
C ALA A 61 0.39 11.02 -7.46
N VAL A 62 -0.27 11.85 -6.65
CA VAL A 62 -0.64 11.51 -5.28
C VAL A 62 -2.13 11.16 -5.21
N ILE A 63 -2.44 9.98 -4.69
CA ILE A 63 -3.81 9.54 -4.43
C ILE A 63 -4.14 9.80 -2.96
N ILE A 64 -5.28 10.43 -2.70
CA ILE A 64 -5.83 10.62 -1.35
C ILE A 64 -7.01 9.67 -1.19
N GLN A 65 -6.99 8.86 -0.14
CA GLN A 65 -8.02 7.88 0.14
C GLN A 65 -8.41 7.91 1.62
N GLU A 66 -9.70 7.86 1.89
CA GLU A 66 -10.22 7.69 3.25
C GLU A 66 -9.97 6.26 3.74
N VAL A 67 -9.49 6.12 4.97
CA VAL A 67 -9.35 4.81 5.60
C VAL A 67 -10.73 4.33 6.04
N VAL A 68 -11.12 3.14 5.58
CA VAL A 68 -12.35 2.48 6.03
C VAL A 68 -12.03 1.57 7.21
N GLY A 69 -12.83 1.64 8.27
CA GLY A 69 -12.64 0.82 9.46
C GLY A 69 -13.61 1.13 10.59
N CYS A 70 -13.37 0.51 11.74
CA CYS A 70 -14.13 0.73 12.97
C CYS A 70 -13.22 1.28 14.07
N ARG A 71 -13.83 1.96 15.06
CA ARG A 71 -13.11 2.42 16.24
C ARG A 71 -13.04 1.29 17.27
N HIS A 72 -11.83 0.97 17.70
CA HIS A 72 -11.53 0.00 18.74
C HIS A 72 -10.75 0.73 19.85
N GLY A 73 -11.48 1.28 20.82
CA GLY A 73 -10.92 2.19 21.83
C GLY A 73 -10.30 3.43 21.18
N ASP A 74 -9.01 3.64 21.41
CA ASP A 74 -8.24 4.78 20.87
C ASP A 74 -7.68 4.54 19.46
N ARG A 75 -7.98 3.40 18.84
CA ARG A 75 -7.46 3.00 17.52
C ARG A 75 -8.59 2.93 16.50
N PHE A 76 -8.27 3.20 15.23
CA PHE A 76 -9.19 3.09 14.10
C PHE A 76 -8.57 2.23 13.00
N TYR A 77 -9.19 1.10 12.69
CA TYR A 77 -8.70 0.14 11.70
C TYR A 77 -9.83 -0.80 11.25
N PRO A 78 -9.72 -1.44 10.07
CA PRO A 78 -10.70 -2.43 9.63
C PRO A 78 -10.56 -3.74 10.40
N ASN A 79 -11.68 -4.43 10.68
CA ASN A 79 -11.65 -5.74 11.35
C ASN A 79 -10.82 -6.77 10.54
N ILE A 80 -11.00 -6.77 9.22
CA ILE A 80 -10.32 -7.65 8.28
C ILE A 80 -9.81 -6.81 7.11
N SER A 81 -8.62 -7.12 6.66
CA SER A 81 -8.03 -6.60 5.43
C SER A 81 -7.34 -7.74 4.69
N GLY A 82 -6.97 -7.53 3.43
CA GLY A 82 -6.24 -8.56 2.69
C GLY A 82 -5.93 -8.16 1.27
N VAL A 83 -5.14 -9.00 0.61
CA VAL A 83 -4.88 -8.91 -0.83
C VAL A 83 -5.50 -10.13 -1.48
N ALA A 84 -6.40 -9.90 -2.44
CA ALA A 84 -6.95 -10.96 -3.28
C ALA A 84 -6.37 -10.85 -4.69
N ARG A 85 -6.03 -11.98 -5.29
CA ARG A 85 -5.58 -12.08 -6.67
C ARG A 85 -6.53 -13.03 -7.39
N SER A 86 -7.12 -12.56 -8.48
CA SER A 86 -7.99 -13.37 -9.35
C SER A 86 -7.22 -14.37 -10.20
N TYR A 87 -5.89 -14.22 -10.29
CA TYR A 87 -5.01 -15.11 -11.03
C TYR A 87 -3.72 -15.33 -10.25
N TYR A 88 -3.34 -16.59 -10.02
CA TYR A 88 -2.18 -16.94 -9.23
C TYR A 88 -0.98 -17.30 -10.12
N PHE A 89 -0.17 -16.29 -10.46
CA PHE A 89 0.97 -16.41 -11.38
C PHE A 89 2.09 -17.37 -10.91
N TYR A 90 2.13 -17.70 -9.63
CA TYR A 90 3.14 -18.60 -9.05
C TYR A 90 2.44 -19.61 -8.13
N PRO A 91 1.71 -20.58 -8.69
CA PRO A 91 0.95 -21.54 -7.90
C PRO A 91 1.89 -22.37 -7.02
N MET A 92 1.75 -22.19 -5.71
CA MET A 92 2.36 -23.04 -4.70
C MET A 92 1.36 -24.16 -4.37
N SER A 93 1.80 -25.42 -4.40
CA SER A 93 0.96 -26.62 -4.19
C SER A 93 -0.04 -26.90 -5.33
N ARG A 94 -1.18 -27.55 -5.03
CA ARG A 94 -2.20 -28.01 -6.00
C ARG A 94 -3.09 -26.90 -6.60
N ALA A 95 -2.86 -25.64 -6.24
CA ALA A 95 -3.66 -24.53 -6.76
C ALA A 95 -3.41 -24.34 -8.26
N LYS A 96 -4.47 -24.06 -9.02
CA LYS A 96 -4.37 -23.71 -10.45
C LYS A 96 -4.20 -22.20 -10.62
N PRO A 97 -3.56 -21.73 -11.70
CA PRO A 97 -3.45 -20.30 -11.98
C PRO A 97 -4.80 -19.58 -12.07
N GLU A 98 -5.84 -20.25 -12.55
CA GLU A 98 -7.20 -19.72 -12.70
C GLU A 98 -7.97 -19.64 -11.38
N GLU A 99 -7.44 -20.22 -10.30
CA GLU A 99 -8.04 -20.16 -8.97
C GLU A 99 -7.66 -18.85 -8.27
N GLY A 100 -8.66 -18.22 -7.66
CA GLY A 100 -8.45 -17.01 -6.87
C GLY A 100 -7.72 -17.34 -5.58
N ILE A 101 -6.76 -16.51 -5.18
CA ILE A 101 -6.09 -16.61 -3.89
C ILE A 101 -6.30 -15.34 -3.08
N ILE A 102 -6.65 -15.50 -1.80
CA ILE A 102 -6.75 -14.40 -0.85
C ILE A 102 -5.73 -14.58 0.27
N SER A 103 -5.03 -13.50 0.60
CA SER A 103 -4.19 -13.39 1.79
C SER A 103 -4.89 -12.43 2.77
N PRO A 104 -5.76 -12.94 3.66
CA PRO A 104 -6.41 -12.13 4.69
C PRO A 104 -5.48 -11.85 5.88
N ALA A 105 -5.76 -10.77 6.59
CA ALA A 105 -5.25 -10.45 7.91
C ALA A 105 -6.31 -9.79 8.77
N LEU A 106 -6.13 -9.97 10.06
CA LEU A 106 -6.86 -9.26 11.08
C LEU A 106 -6.27 -7.87 11.26
N GLY A 107 -7.11 -6.85 11.29
CA GLY A 107 -6.67 -5.47 11.42
C GLY A 107 -6.25 -4.81 10.11
N LEU A 108 -5.35 -3.83 10.19
CA LEU A 108 -4.91 -3.01 9.05
C LEU A 108 -3.96 -3.79 8.13
N GLY A 109 -4.20 -3.73 6.81
CA GLY A 109 -3.49 -4.54 5.82
C GLY A 109 -1.97 -4.30 5.73
N LYS A 110 -1.48 -3.22 6.34
CA LYS A 110 -0.04 -3.00 6.52
C LYS A 110 0.64 -4.17 7.25
N THR A 111 -0.08 -4.85 8.15
CA THR A 111 0.43 -6.05 8.83
C THR A 111 0.74 -7.19 7.86
N ILE A 112 0.05 -7.35 6.72
CA ILE A 112 0.41 -8.35 5.70
C ILE A 112 1.61 -7.89 4.88
N VAL A 113 1.61 -6.62 4.48
CA VAL A 113 2.63 -6.05 3.59
C VAL A 113 4.00 -5.98 4.27
N ASP A 114 4.04 -5.77 5.60
CA ASP A 114 5.27 -5.78 6.40
C ASP A 114 5.67 -7.20 6.89
N GLY A 115 5.03 -8.27 6.39
CA GLY A 115 5.43 -9.66 6.66
C GLY A 115 4.78 -10.35 7.87
N GLY A 116 3.69 -9.79 8.41
CA GLY A 116 2.88 -10.43 9.44
C GLY A 116 1.99 -11.55 8.88
N SER A 117 1.75 -12.56 9.72
CA SER A 117 1.07 -13.83 9.47
C SER A 117 -0.24 -13.77 8.68
N GLY A 118 -0.14 -13.64 7.35
CA GLY A 118 -1.25 -13.85 6.42
C GLY A 118 -1.22 -15.29 5.92
N MET A 119 -2.29 -16.06 6.17
CA MET A 119 -2.42 -17.42 5.66
C MET A 119 -3.15 -17.37 4.32
N GLY A 120 -2.47 -17.69 3.21
CA GLY A 120 -3.10 -17.70 1.89
C GLY A 120 -4.18 -18.78 1.79
N VAL A 121 -5.40 -18.39 1.40
CA VAL A 121 -6.54 -19.29 1.19
C VAL A 121 -6.89 -19.30 -0.29
N VAL A 122 -7.01 -20.50 -0.87
CA VAL A 122 -7.48 -20.70 -2.25
C VAL A 122 -9.00 -20.66 -2.25
N ILE A 123 -9.59 -19.88 -3.14
CA ILE A 123 -11.03 -19.76 -3.33
C ILE A 123 -11.37 -20.45 -4.64
N HIS A 124 -12.15 -21.53 -4.56
CA HIS A 124 -12.76 -22.14 -5.73
C HIS A 124 -14.08 -21.40 -6.01
N GLY A 125 -14.19 -20.83 -7.21
CA GLY A 125 -15.43 -20.26 -7.74
C GLY A 125 -16.22 -21.29 -8.51
#